data_AF-A0A957LAQ5-F1
#
_entry.id   AF-A0A957LAQ5-F1
#
_cell.length_a   1.000
_cell.length_b   1.000
_cell.length_c   1.000
_cell.angle_alpha   90.00
_cell.angle_beta   90.00
_cell.angle_gamma   90.00
#
_symmetry.space_group_name_H-M   'P 1'
#
loop_
_entity.id
_entity.type
_entity.pdbx_description
1 polymer ?
#
loop_
_entity_poly.entity_id
_entity_poly.type
_entity_poly.pdbx_seq_one_letter_code
_entity_poly.pdbx_strand_id
1 'polypeptide(L)'
;MADKTPQVLTSEERLLFTTISAELSAVEMARYYTLSERDKAFVFRQRKDENRLGIAVQLCLLRFPGRSLLQMTNLSEQFISYIAEQVKYHHPLEVNNLIR
;
A
#
# COMPACT_ATOMS: atom_id res chain seq x y z
N MET A 1 36.04 12.42 -4.32
CA MET A 1 36.23 11.22 -3.47
C MET A 1 34.98 10.38 -3.60
N ALA A 2 35.07 9.18 -4.18
CA ALA A 2 33.92 8.30 -4.35
C ALA A 2 33.48 7.79 -2.98
N ASP A 3 32.19 7.95 -2.67
CA ASP A 3 31.55 7.39 -1.49
C ASP A 3 31.68 5.87 -1.53
N LYS A 4 32.58 5.32 -0.70
CA LYS A 4 32.84 3.89 -0.55
C LYS A 4 32.02 3.28 0.59
N THR A 5 30.79 3.74 0.77
CA THR A 5 29.87 3.02 1.65
C THR A 5 29.47 1.72 0.95
N PRO A 6 29.81 0.53 1.49
CA PRO A 6 29.43 -0.73 0.86
C PRO A 6 27.91 -0.80 0.82
N GLN A 7 27.34 -0.75 -0.39
CA GLN A 7 25.90 -0.91 -0.59
C GLN A 7 25.57 -2.38 -0.41
N VAL A 8 24.89 -2.70 0.70
CA VAL A 8 24.46 -4.07 1.02
C VAL A 8 23.42 -4.60 0.03
N LEU A 9 22.62 -3.70 -0.56
CA LEU A 9 21.62 -4.02 -1.57
C LEU A 9 21.97 -3.32 -2.90
N THR A 10 21.83 -4.05 -3.99
CA THR A 10 21.85 -3.51 -5.36
C THR A 10 20.63 -2.59 -5.61
N SER A 11 20.68 -1.80 -6.67
CA SER A 11 19.54 -0.95 -7.08
C SER A 11 18.27 -1.76 -7.35
N GLU A 12 18.41 -2.95 -7.92
CA GLU A 12 17.29 -3.85 -8.21
C GLU A 12 16.71 -4.46 -6.93
N GLU A 13 17.56 -4.94 -6.01
CA GLU A 13 17.09 -5.46 -4.72
C GLU A 13 16.38 -4.40 -3.90
N ARG A 14 16.81 -3.14 -3.97
CA ARG A 14 16.10 -2.04 -3.30
C ARG A 14 14.69 -1.85 -3.83
N LEU A 15 14.44 -2.08 -5.13
CA LEU A 15 13.11 -1.96 -5.72
C LEU A 15 12.13 -3.01 -5.17
N LEU A 16 12.63 -4.21 -4.83
CA LEU A 16 11.81 -5.26 -4.18
C LEU A 16 11.26 -4.80 -2.83
N PHE A 17 11.95 -3.91 -2.13
CA PHE A 17 11.51 -3.34 -0.86
C PHE A 17 10.66 -2.05 -1.00
N THR A 18 10.46 -1.53 -2.21
CA THR A 18 9.65 -0.31 -2.46
C THR A 18 8.43 -0.56 -3.36
N THR A 19 8.16 -1.82 -3.68
CA THR A 19 7.05 -2.25 -4.53
C THR A 19 6.21 -3.28 -3.79
N ILE A 20 4.90 -3.28 -4.04
CA ILE A 20 4.04 -4.39 -3.66
C ILE A 20 3.90 -5.31 -4.87
N SER A 21 4.39 -6.55 -4.75
CA SER A 21 4.34 -7.52 -5.84
C SER A 21 2.90 -7.85 -6.23
N ALA A 22 2.66 -8.01 -7.53
CA ALA A 22 1.41 -8.53 -8.07
C ALA A 22 1.22 -10.03 -7.80
N GLU A 23 2.26 -10.73 -7.33
CA GLU A 23 2.26 -12.17 -7.06
C GLU A 23 1.94 -12.51 -5.60
N LEU A 24 1.55 -11.52 -4.77
CA LEU A 24 1.16 -11.78 -3.39
C LEU A 24 0.00 -12.78 -3.33
N SER A 25 0.19 -13.85 -2.57
CA SER A 25 -0.86 -14.83 -2.36
C SER A 25 -2.02 -14.23 -1.57
N ALA A 26 -3.22 -14.78 -1.73
CA ALA A 26 -4.38 -14.36 -0.93
C ALA A 26 -4.15 -14.52 0.58
N VAL A 27 -3.34 -15.51 0.99
CA VAL A 27 -2.97 -15.74 2.39
C VAL A 27 -2.07 -14.63 2.92
N GLU A 28 -1.07 -14.21 2.15
CA GLU A 28 -0.21 -13.08 2.51
C GLU A 28 -0.99 -11.77 2.54
N MET A 29 -1.89 -11.58 1.56
CA MET A 29 -2.76 -10.41 1.50
C MET A 29 -3.63 -10.31 2.75
N ALA A 30 -4.29 -11.40 3.13
CA ALA A 30 -5.10 -11.46 4.34
C ALA A 30 -4.27 -11.27 5.62
N ARG A 31 -3.06 -11.83 5.68
CA ARG A 31 -2.19 -11.73 6.85
C ARG A 31 -1.73 -10.29 7.12
N TYR A 32 -1.33 -9.57 6.08
CA TYR A 32 -0.67 -8.28 6.25
C TYR A 32 -1.58 -7.07 6.02
N TYR A 33 -2.61 -7.22 5.19
CA TYR A 33 -3.39 -6.08 4.67
C TYR A 33 -4.88 -6.12 5.03
N THR A 34 -5.29 -7.00 5.94
CA THR A 34 -6.64 -6.95 6.53
C THR A 34 -6.71 -5.82 7.55
N LEU A 35 -7.65 -4.90 7.34
CA LEU A 35 -8.01 -3.84 8.27
C LEU A 35 -8.79 -4.41 9.44
N SER A 36 -8.39 -4.04 10.65
CA SER A 36 -9.18 -4.33 11.85
C SER A 36 -10.45 -3.49 11.88
N GLU A 37 -11.41 -3.87 12.73
CA GLU A 37 -12.63 -3.07 12.92
C GLU A 37 -12.32 -1.65 13.43
N ARG A 38 -11.25 -1.48 14.22
CA ARG A 38 -10.78 -0.17 14.66
C ARG A 38 -10.26 0.66 13.47
N ASP A 39 -9.50 0.04 12.57
CA ASP A 39 -8.98 0.71 11.38
C ASP A 39 -10.13 1.15 10.47
N LYS A 40 -11.10 0.26 10.23
CA LYS A 40 -12.31 0.58 9.46
C LYS A 40 -13.10 1.73 10.09
N ALA A 41 -13.32 1.69 11.40
CA ALA A 41 -14.03 2.75 12.11
C ALA A 41 -13.31 4.12 12.02
N PHE A 42 -11.98 4.13 11.90
CA PHE A 42 -11.21 5.34 11.65
C PHE A 42 -11.34 5.80 10.20
N VAL A 43 -11.19 4.90 9.24
CA VAL A 43 -11.31 5.18 7.80
C VAL A 43 -12.69 5.73 7.46
N PHE A 44 -13.77 5.12 7.95
CA PHE A 44 -15.14 5.55 7.65
C PHE A 44 -15.53 6.91 8.23
N ARG A 45 -14.70 7.54 9.08
CA ARG A 45 -14.91 8.94 9.51
C ARG A 45 -14.62 9.95 8.41
N GLN A 46 -13.92 9.55 7.34
CA GLN A 46 -13.62 10.45 6.23
C GLN A 46 -14.83 10.67 5.33
N ARG A 47 -14.99 11.91 4.87
CA ARG A 47 -16.16 12.33 4.08
C ARG A 47 -16.13 11.88 2.62
N LYS A 48 -14.95 11.85 2.00
CA LYS A 48 -14.76 11.47 0.59
C LYS A 48 -14.30 10.03 0.47
N ASP A 49 -14.82 9.31 -0.51
CA ASP A 49 -14.51 7.91 -0.74
C ASP A 49 -13.04 7.71 -1.14
N GLU A 50 -12.48 8.64 -1.91
CA GLU A 50 -11.06 8.64 -2.30
C GLU A 50 -10.16 8.81 -1.07
N ASN A 51 -10.56 9.66 -0.12
CA ASN A 51 -9.82 9.82 1.13
C ASN A 51 -9.88 8.55 1.99
N ARG A 52 -11.00 7.81 1.95
CA ARG A 52 -11.10 6.54 2.68
C ARG A 52 -10.12 5.52 2.12
N LEU A 53 -10.08 5.37 0.81
CA LEU A 53 -9.17 4.45 0.15
C LEU A 53 -7.70 4.84 0.39
N GLY A 54 -7.35 6.11 0.20
CA GLY A 54 -5.98 6.59 0.42
C GLY A 54 -5.50 6.36 1.86
N ILE A 55 -6.33 6.66 2.85
CA ILE A 55 -5.98 6.39 4.26
C ILE A 55 -5.89 4.90 4.54
N ALA A 56 -6.79 4.09 4.02
CA ALA A 56 -6.77 2.64 4.19
C ALA A 56 -5.49 2.01 3.63
N VAL A 57 -5.11 2.39 2.40
CA VAL A 57 -3.86 1.98 1.75
C VAL A 57 -2.66 2.43 2.58
N GLN A 58 -2.64 3.69 3.00
CA GLN A 58 -1.55 4.24 3.82
C GLN A 58 -1.39 3.49 5.16
N LEU A 59 -2.48 3.12 5.84
CA LEU A 59 -2.42 2.34 7.08
C LEU A 59 -1.85 0.94 6.85
N CYS A 60 -2.27 0.28 5.78
CA CYS A 60 -1.75 -1.03 5.38
C CYS A 60 -0.24 -0.98 5.13
N LEU A 61 0.23 -0.02 4.33
CA LEU A 61 1.66 0.15 4.01
C LEU A 61 2.52 0.48 5.22
N LEU A 62 2.01 1.29 6.16
CA LEU A 62 2.71 1.61 7.41
C LEU A 62 2.81 0.41 8.35
N ARG A 63 1.85 -0.52 8.30
CA ARG A 63 1.91 -1.77 9.08
C ARG A 63 2.90 -2.75 8.48
N PHE A 64 2.83 -2.92 7.17
CA PHE A 64 3.76 -3.73 6.40
C PHE A 64 3.81 -3.20 4.96
N PRO A 65 4.98 -2.94 4.36
CA PRO A 65 6.32 -3.19 4.86
C PRO A 65 6.87 -2.10 5.81
N GLY A 66 6.04 -1.17 6.31
CA GLY A 66 6.51 -0.05 7.14
C GLY A 66 6.93 1.17 6.33
N ARG A 67 6.27 1.40 5.19
CA ARG A 67 6.59 2.49 4.25
C ARG A 67 5.41 3.43 4.08
N SER A 68 5.69 4.69 3.80
CA SER A 68 4.63 5.63 3.42
C SER A 68 4.21 5.44 1.96
N LEU A 69 2.98 5.82 1.61
CA LEU A 69 2.50 5.76 0.22
C LEU A 69 3.40 6.56 -0.73
N LEU A 70 3.93 7.70 -0.26
CA LEU A 70 4.89 8.54 -1.01
C LEU A 70 6.22 7.83 -1.31
N GLN A 71 6.59 6.80 -0.54
CA GLN A 71 7.81 6.01 -0.74
C GLN A 71 7.59 4.79 -1.62
N MET A 72 6.34 4.48 -1.98
CA MET A 72 6.01 3.35 -2.83
C MET A 72 6.13 3.77 -4.29
N THR A 73 6.85 2.99 -5.08
CA THR A 73 7.01 3.28 -6.52
C THR A 73 5.91 2.65 -7.36
N ASN A 74 5.33 1.53 -6.90
CA ASN A 74 4.21 0.88 -7.57
C ASN A 74 3.38 0.04 -6.58
N LEU A 75 2.07 0.06 -6.77
CA LEU A 75 1.10 -0.76 -6.04
C LEU A 75 0.33 -1.59 -7.07
N SER A 76 0.25 -2.90 -6.86
CA SER A 76 -0.50 -3.77 -7.74
C SER A 76 -2.00 -3.48 -7.66
N GLU A 77 -2.72 -3.66 -8.76
CA GLU A 77 -4.18 -3.48 -8.82
C GLU A 77 -4.89 -4.43 -7.84
N GLN A 78 -4.42 -5.68 -7.75
CA GLN A 78 -4.94 -6.68 -6.81
C GLN A 78 -4.87 -6.20 -5.36
N PHE A 79 -3.75 -5.57 -4.97
CA PHE A 79 -3.58 -5.01 -3.62
C PHE A 79 -4.57 -3.88 -3.35
N ILE A 80 -4.75 -2.97 -4.31
CA ILE A 80 -5.66 -1.84 -4.15
C ILE A 80 -7.11 -2.33 -4.10
N SER A 81 -7.51 -3.25 -4.98
CA SER A 81 -8.84 -3.86 -4.99
C SER A 81 -9.13 -4.56 -3.68
N TYR A 82 -8.18 -5.32 -3.14
CA TYR A 82 -8.32 -5.99 -1.85
C TYR A 82 -8.61 -5.02 -0.70
N ILE A 83 -7.98 -3.84 -0.70
CA ILE A 83 -8.22 -2.82 0.33
C ILE A 83 -9.53 -2.08 0.08
N ALA A 84 -9.84 -1.76 -1.19
CA ALA A 84 -11.06 -1.07 -1.60
C ALA A 84 -12.33 -1.82 -1.16
N GLU A 85 -12.35 -3.15 -1.32
CA GLU A 85 -13.45 -4.00 -0.88
C GLU A 85 -13.71 -3.87 0.64
N GLN A 86 -12.66 -3.83 1.44
CA GLN A 86 -12.76 -3.72 2.90
C GLN A 86 -13.36 -2.38 3.37
N VAL A 87 -13.26 -1.33 2.54
CA VAL A 87 -13.76 0.01 2.84
C VAL A 87 -14.95 0.42 1.98
N LYS A 88 -15.56 -0.55 1.26
CA LYS A 88 -16.75 -0.37 0.42
C LYS A 88 -16.57 0.70 -0.67
N TYR A 89 -15.35 0.82 -1.20
CA TYR A 89 -15.05 1.70 -2.32
C TYR A 89 -15.31 0.96 -3.64
N HIS A 90 -16.25 1.46 -4.45
CA HIS A 90 -16.71 0.77 -5.68
C HIS A 90 -16.39 1.53 -6.98
N HIS A 91 -15.70 2.67 -6.90
CA HIS A 91 -15.34 3.44 -8.10
C HIS A 91 -14.22 2.74 -8.87
N PRO A 92 -14.21 2.78 -10.22
CA PRO A 92 -13.10 2.26 -11.02
C PRO A 92 -11.77 2.85 -10.53
N LEU A 93 -10.82 1.97 -10.25
CA LEU A 93 -9.54 2.32 -9.66
C LEU A 93 -8.67 3.02 -10.70
N GLU A 94 -8.65 4.35 -10.71
CA GLU A 94 -7.53 5.07 -11.29
C GLU A 94 -6.36 5.00 -10.30
N VAL A 95 -5.66 3.87 -10.30
CA VAL A 95 -4.52 3.56 -9.41
C VAL A 95 -3.49 4.72 -9.35
N ASN A 96 -3.35 5.47 -10.45
CA ASN A 96 -2.45 6.60 -10.57
C ASN A 96 -2.86 7.87 -9.79
N ASN A 97 -4.09 7.96 -9.28
CA ASN A 97 -4.58 9.15 -8.56
C ASN A 97 -4.42 9.07 -7.04
N LEU A 98 -4.03 7.91 -6.49
CA LEU A 98 -3.84 7.74 -5.04
C LEU A 98 -2.48 8.27 -4.53
N ILE A 99 -1.54 8.56 -5.45
CA ILE A 99 -0.14 8.92 -5.13
C ILE A 99 0.14 10.41 -5.39
N ARG A 100 -0.85 11.20 -5.84
CA ARG A 100 -0.69 12.64 -6.12
C ARG A 100 -0.92 13.53 -4.91
#